data_AF-A0A7J0GJS8-F1
#
_entry.id   AF-A0A7J0GJS8-F1
#
_cell.length_a   1.000
_cell.length_b   1.000
_cell.length_c   1.000
_cell.angle_alpha   90.00
_cell.angle_beta   90.00
_cell.angle_gamma   90.00
#
_symmetry.space_group_name_H-M   'P 1'
#
loop_
_entity.id
_entity.type
_entity.pdbx_description
1 polymer ?
#
loop_
_entity_poly.entity_id
_entity_poly.type
_entity_poly.pdbx_seq_one_letter_code
_entity_poly.pdbx_strand_id
1 'polypeptide(L)'
;MPQQLHFCSFDKSKEDKADGLAIGYMVTFTNVAESVSRLQVTDPTRLTDSISETLSDFELRGSDVGLIRSRLNELLLKKGCHHQLELEFQRLDKAITELDPEKTKIDERQFRRLTRRWRS
;
A
#
# COMPACT_ATOMS: atom_id res chain seq x y z
N MET A 1 18.69 6.62 19.50
CA MET A 1 19.31 5.30 19.74
C MET A 1 20.10 4.94 18.49
N PRO A 2 21.42 4.68 18.57
CA PRO A 2 22.19 4.24 17.41
C PRO A 2 21.81 2.80 17.06
N GLN A 3 21.47 2.52 15.81
CA GLN A 3 21.24 1.15 15.35
C GLN A 3 22.59 0.43 15.24
N GLN A 4 22.82 -0.56 16.09
CA GLN A 4 24.05 -1.33 16.12
C GLN A 4 23.98 -2.39 15.02
N LEU A 5 24.32 -1.97 13.79
CA LEU A 5 24.58 -2.91 12.69
C LEU A 5 25.83 -3.73 13.09
N HIS A 6 25.61 -4.97 13.52
CA HIS A 6 26.68 -5.95 13.65
C HIS A 6 27.21 -6.25 12.24
N PHE A 7 28.11 -5.41 11.75
CA PHE A 7 28.89 -5.75 10.57
C PHE A 7 29.68 -7.00 10.93
N CYS A 8 29.25 -8.13 10.35
CA CYS A 8 29.94 -9.41 10.43
C CYS A 8 31.44 -9.17 10.41
N SER A 9 32.15 -9.74 11.37
CA SER A 9 33.60 -9.76 11.46
C SER A 9 34.17 -10.26 10.13
N PHE A 10 34.51 -9.31 9.27
CA PHE A 10 35.10 -9.57 7.97
C PHE A 10 36.44 -10.23 8.21
N ASP A 11 36.75 -11.25 7.42
CA ASP A 11 38.08 -11.86 7.42
C ASP A 11 39.11 -10.72 7.28
N LYS A 12 40.01 -10.61 8.27
CA LYS A 12 41.03 -9.53 8.39
C LYS A 12 41.98 -9.43 7.19
N SER A 13 41.83 -10.29 6.18
CA SER A 13 42.61 -10.30 4.95
C SER A 13 42.05 -9.41 3.83
N LYS A 14 40.91 -8.73 4.01
CA LYS A 14 40.26 -7.88 2.99
C LYS A 14 39.67 -6.57 3.54
N GLU A 15 40.36 -5.93 4.49
CA GLU A 15 39.90 -4.71 5.18
C GLU A 15 39.47 -3.59 4.20
N ASP A 16 40.25 -3.28 3.17
CA ASP A 16 39.91 -2.19 2.22
C ASP A 16 38.61 -2.44 1.41
N LYS A 17 38.24 -3.70 1.19
CA LYS A 17 36.99 -4.07 0.48
C LYS A 17 35.81 -4.20 1.43
N ALA A 18 36.07 -4.45 2.72
CA ALA A 18 35.05 -4.59 3.75
C ALA A 18 34.33 -3.26 4.00
N ASP A 19 35.09 -2.16 4.02
CA ASP A 19 34.56 -0.81 4.26
C ASP A 19 33.59 -0.36 3.15
N GLY A 20 33.97 -0.55 1.88
CA GLY A 20 33.11 -0.21 0.74
C GLY A 20 31.81 -1.03 0.72
N LEU A 21 31.88 -2.32 1.12
CA LEU A 21 30.69 -3.16 1.23
C LEU A 21 29.78 -2.70 2.38
N ALA A 22 30.35 -2.37 3.54
CA ALA A 22 29.61 -1.89 4.70
C ALA A 22 28.89 -0.56 4.39
N ILE A 23 29.57 0.37 3.73
CA ILE A 23 28.96 1.64 3.28
C ILE A 23 27.81 1.37 2.31
N GLY A 24 28.01 0.52 1.30
CA GLY A 24 26.95 0.17 0.35
C GLY A 24 25.73 -0.44 1.05
N TYR A 25 25.97 -1.25 2.08
CA TYR A 25 24.92 -1.85 2.90
C TYR A 25 24.16 -0.82 3.73
N MET A 26 24.87 0.13 4.35
CA MET A 26 24.26 1.24 5.09
C MET A 26 23.40 2.14 4.20
N VAL A 27 23.91 2.48 3.01
CA VAL A 27 23.17 3.30 2.03
C VAL A 27 21.90 2.57 1.61
N THR A 28 22.01 1.27 1.29
CA THR A 28 20.86 0.44 0.92
C THR A 28 19.84 0.38 2.04
N PHE A 29 20.27 0.15 3.29
CA PHE A 29 19.38 0.11 4.45
C PHE A 29 18.64 1.43 4.66
N THR A 30 19.37 2.55 4.55
CA THR A 30 18.80 3.90 4.70
C THR A 30 17.77 4.18 3.61
N ASN A 31 18.08 3.83 2.36
CA ASN A 31 17.16 3.98 1.23
C ASN A 31 15.90 3.13 1.41
N VAL A 32 16.01 1.91 1.95
CA VAL A 32 14.87 1.05 2.25
C VAL A 32 13.98 1.67 3.34
N ALA A 33 14.59 2.11 4.44
CA ALA A 33 13.86 2.76 5.53
C ALA A 33 13.13 4.03 5.06
N GLU A 34 13.80 4.84 4.25
CA GLU A 34 13.23 6.06 3.67
C GLU A 34 12.10 5.72 2.67
N SER A 35 12.28 4.70 1.84
CA SER A 35 11.26 4.25 0.90
C SER A 35 10.00 3.78 1.62
N VAL A 36 10.14 2.98 2.68
CA VAL A 36 9.01 2.56 3.53
C VAL A 36 8.31 3.77 4.17
N SER A 37 9.06 4.81 4.55
CA SER A 37 8.48 6.02 5.17
C SER A 37 7.60 6.85 4.23
N ARG A 38 7.89 6.83 2.91
CA ARG A 38 7.17 7.59 1.89
C ARG A 38 6.05 6.82 1.20
N LEU A 39 6.04 5.52 1.39
CA LEU A 39 5.19 4.58 0.67
C LEU A 39 3.71 4.84 0.96
N GLN A 40 2.93 4.97 -0.10
CA GLN A 40 1.50 5.24 -0.06
C GLN A 40 0.70 3.97 -0.26
N VAL A 41 -0.53 3.98 0.26
CA VAL A 41 -1.47 2.87 0.10
C VAL A 41 -1.82 2.61 -1.38
N THR A 42 -1.82 3.66 -2.20
CA THR A 42 -2.11 3.61 -3.64
C THR A 42 -0.91 3.18 -4.49
N ASP A 43 0.28 3.02 -3.90
CA ASP A 43 1.48 2.69 -4.67
C ASP A 43 1.40 1.29 -5.28
N PRO A 44 2.13 0.99 -6.36
CA PRO A 44 2.16 -0.35 -6.96
C PRO A 44 2.68 -1.44 -6.01
N THR A 45 2.09 -2.63 -6.03
CA THR A 45 2.51 -3.79 -5.19
C THR A 45 3.96 -4.21 -5.42
N ARG A 46 4.47 -4.06 -6.65
CA ARG A 46 5.89 -4.30 -6.97
C ARG A 46 6.88 -3.55 -6.06
N LEU A 47 6.50 -2.36 -5.56
CA LEU A 47 7.37 -1.58 -4.68
C LEU A 47 7.44 -2.20 -3.28
N THR A 48 6.29 -2.62 -2.75
CA THR A 48 6.24 -3.33 -1.46
C THR A 48 6.93 -4.69 -1.53
N ASP A 49 6.82 -5.40 -2.65
CA ASP A 49 7.46 -6.70 -2.85
C ASP A 49 8.98 -6.57 -2.88
N SER A 50 9.51 -5.62 -3.66
CA SER A 50 10.95 -5.35 -3.76
C SER A 50 11.56 -4.95 -2.41
N ILE A 51 10.87 -4.11 -1.63
CA ILE A 51 11.29 -3.74 -0.28
C ILE A 51 11.27 -4.95 0.65
N SER A 52 10.22 -5.77 0.57
CA SER A 52 10.08 -6.97 1.40
C SER A 52 11.21 -7.97 1.15
N GLU A 53 11.58 -8.18 -0.12
CA GLU A 53 12.73 -9.00 -0.53
C GLU A 53 14.03 -8.44 0.02
N THR A 54 14.27 -7.14 -0.16
CA THR A 54 15.49 -6.49 0.35
C THR A 54 15.60 -6.60 1.87
N LEU A 55 14.51 -6.44 2.61
CA LEU A 55 14.50 -6.63 4.07
C LEU A 55 14.82 -8.07 4.48
N SER A 56 14.41 -9.06 3.70
CA SER A 56 14.74 -10.47 3.96
C SER A 56 16.24 -10.72 3.77
N ASP A 57 16.86 -10.10 2.77
CA ASP A 57 18.31 -10.13 2.60
C ASP A 57 19.05 -9.49 3.78
N PHE A 58 18.45 -8.47 4.41
CA PHE A 58 18.98 -7.86 5.63
C PHE A 58 18.91 -8.80 6.84
N GLU A 59 17.76 -9.44 7.03
CA GLU A 59 17.54 -10.42 8.11
C GLU A 59 18.47 -11.64 7.97
N LEU A 60 18.65 -12.17 6.76
CA LEU A 60 19.53 -13.31 6.49
C LEU A 60 21.00 -13.02 6.85
N ARG A 61 21.42 -11.76 6.80
CA ARG A 61 22.77 -11.31 7.18
C ARG A 61 22.89 -10.93 8.65
N GLY A 62 21.83 -11.12 9.44
CA GLY A 62 21.80 -10.85 10.87
C GLY A 62 21.43 -9.41 11.26
N SER A 63 20.92 -8.61 10.32
CA SER A 63 20.47 -7.25 10.63
C SER A 63 19.10 -7.27 11.30
N ASP A 64 18.93 -6.50 12.37
CA ASP A 64 17.61 -6.26 12.95
C ASP A 64 16.84 -5.23 12.11
N VAL A 65 15.82 -5.71 11.39
CA VAL A 65 14.92 -4.88 10.59
C VAL A 65 13.48 -4.92 11.11
N GLY A 66 13.24 -5.45 12.31
CA GLY A 66 11.90 -5.74 12.84
C GLY A 66 10.98 -4.52 12.86
N LEU A 67 11.51 -3.33 13.15
CA LEU A 67 10.75 -2.08 13.11
C LEU A 67 10.29 -1.71 11.69
N ILE A 68 11.19 -1.81 10.70
CA ILE A 68 10.89 -1.49 9.31
C ILE A 68 9.90 -2.51 8.75
N ARG A 69 10.12 -3.80 9.05
CA ARG A 69 9.21 -4.90 8.69
C ARG A 69 7.81 -4.71 9.25
N SER A 70 7.70 -4.37 10.53
CA SER A 70 6.41 -4.10 11.18
C SER A 70 5.68 -2.95 10.50
N ARG A 71 6.39 -1.87 10.17
CA ARG A 71 5.80 -0.71 9.48
C ARG A 71 5.32 -1.06 8.07
N LEU A 72 6.11 -1.83 7.32
CA LEU A 72 5.72 -2.32 6.00
C LEU A 72 4.46 -3.19 6.08
N ASN A 73 4.39 -4.10 7.04
CA ASN A 73 3.23 -4.97 7.25
C ASN A 73 1.97 -4.18 7.62
N GLU A 74 2.09 -3.16 8.49
CA GLU A 74 0.98 -2.26 8.83
C GLU A 74 0.43 -1.55 7.58
N LEU A 75 1.32 -1.09 6.69
CA LEU A 75 0.93 -0.46 5.43
C LEU A 75 0.23 -1.45 4.49
N LEU A 76 0.74 -2.68 4.37
CA LEU A 76 0.11 -3.74 3.56
C LEU A 76 -1.31 -4.07 4.05
N LEU A 77 -1.53 -4.12 5.37
CA LEU A 77 -2.86 -4.29 5.93
C LEU A 77 -3.80 -3.14 5.55
N LYS A 78 -3.35 -1.90 5.72
CA LYS A 78 -4.13 -0.71 5.31
C LYS A 78 -4.46 -0.72 3.83
N LYS A 79 -3.53 -1.19 3.00
CA LYS A 79 -3.73 -1.33 1.56
C LYS A 79 -4.78 -2.36 1.19
N GLY A 80 -4.79 -3.51 1.87
CA GLY A 80 -5.87 -4.49 1.73
C GLY A 80 -7.24 -3.89 2.09
N CYS A 81 -7.33 -3.18 3.21
CA CYS A 81 -8.57 -2.50 3.62
C CYS A 81 -9.00 -1.43 2.61
N HIS A 82 -8.08 -0.61 2.11
CA HIS A 82 -8.37 0.40 1.09
C HIS A 82 -8.94 -0.23 -0.18
N HIS A 83 -8.31 -1.29 -0.68
CA HIS A 83 -8.79 -1.99 -1.87
C HIS A 83 -10.21 -2.53 -1.67
N GLN A 84 -10.49 -3.15 -0.52
CA GLN A 84 -11.84 -3.63 -0.20
C GLN A 84 -12.87 -2.49 -0.14
N LEU A 85 -12.51 -1.38 0.49
CA LEU A 85 -13.40 -0.22 0.59
C LEU A 85 -13.68 0.39 -0.80
N GLU A 86 -12.67 0.43 -1.66
CA GLU A 86 -12.80 0.93 -3.03
C GLU A 86 -13.72 0.05 -3.88
N LEU A 87 -13.66 -1.28 -3.72
CA LEU A 87 -14.59 -2.21 -4.37
C LEU A 87 -16.04 -2.01 -3.89
N GLU A 88 -16.25 -1.85 -2.58
CA GLU A 88 -17.59 -1.60 -2.04
C GLU A 88 -18.12 -0.22 -2.46
N PHE A 89 -17.26 0.80 -2.52
CA PHE A 89 -17.63 2.12 -3.03
C PHE A 89 -18.10 2.03 -4.48
N GLN A 90 -17.33 1.38 -5.36
CA GLN A 90 -17.71 1.20 -6.77
C GLN A 90 -19.03 0.44 -6.92
N ARG A 91 -19.26 -0.58 -6.08
CA ARG A 91 -20.51 -1.32 -6.07
C ARG A 91 -21.70 -0.44 -5.68
N LEU A 92 -21.56 0.37 -4.63
CA LEU A 92 -22.60 1.29 -4.16
C LEU A 92 -22.87 2.40 -5.18
N ASP A 93 -21.82 2.98 -5.75
CA ASP A 93 -21.91 4.02 -6.78
C ASP A 93 -22.67 3.51 -8.02
N LYS A 94 -22.38 2.27 -8.44
CA LYS A 94 -23.15 1.60 -9.49
C LYS A 94 -24.63 1.40 -9.12
N ALA A 95 -24.91 0.98 -7.89
CA ALA A 95 -26.30 0.80 -7.45
C ALA A 95 -27.07 2.13 -7.40
N ILE A 96 -26.42 3.22 -6.97
CA ILE A 96 -27.01 4.56 -6.93
C ILE A 96 -27.30 5.05 -8.35
N THR A 97 -26.33 4.94 -9.26
CA THR A 97 -26.48 5.36 -10.65
C THR A 97 -27.56 4.57 -11.40
N GLU A 98 -27.82 3.31 -11.02
CA GLU A 98 -28.92 2.50 -11.55
C GLU A 98 -30.31 2.87 -10.97
N LEU A 99 -30.38 3.37 -9.73
CA LEU A 99 -31.65 3.75 -9.07
C LEU A 99 -32.23 5.07 -9.57
N ASP A 100 -31.39 6.05 -9.95
CA ASP A 100 -31.83 7.35 -10.47
C ASP A 100 -32.71 7.26 -11.74
N PRO A 101 -32.37 6.46 -12.78
CA PRO A 101 -33.23 6.30 -13.94
C PRO A 101 -34.52 5.53 -13.64
N GLU A 102 -34.58 4.72 -12.58
CA GLU A 102 -35.83 4.08 -12.15
C GLU A 102 -36.77 5.05 -11.45
N LYS A 103 -36.23 5.89 -10.54
CA LYS A 103 -37.02 6.94 -9.87
C LYS A 103 -37.65 7.91 -10.85
N THR A 104 -36.87 8.43 -11.79
CA THR A 104 -37.37 9.34 -12.85
C THR A 104 -38.48 8.71 -13.69
N LYS A 105 -38.36 7.42 -14.05
CA LYS A 105 -39.44 6.69 -14.77
C LYS A 105 -40.71 6.54 -13.93
N ILE A 106 -40.59 6.31 -12.64
CA ILE A 106 -41.74 6.21 -11.73
C ILE A 106 -42.45 7.56 -11.64
N ASP A 107 -41.69 8.64 -11.44
CA ASP A 107 -42.24 10.00 -11.35
C ASP A 107 -42.96 10.42 -12.64
N GLU A 108 -42.36 10.15 -13.81
CA GLU A 108 -43.02 10.40 -15.09
C GLU A 108 -44.32 9.61 -15.28
N ARG A 109 -44.34 8.34 -14.85
CA ARG A 109 -45.55 7.52 -14.93
C ARG A 109 -46.65 8.07 -14.02
N GLN A 110 -46.30 8.51 -12.81
CA GLN A 110 -47.26 9.13 -11.89
C GLN A 110 -47.80 10.45 -12.44
N PHE A 111 -46.94 11.32 -12.96
CA PHE A 111 -47.35 12.58 -13.60
C PHE A 111 -48.29 12.35 -14.80
N ARG A 112 -47.99 11.36 -15.66
CA ARG A 112 -48.86 10.96 -16.77
C ARG A 112 -50.23 10.44 -16.32
N ARG A 113 -50.30 9.73 -15.18
CA ARG A 113 -51.58 9.26 -14.62
C ARG A 113 -52.42 10.43 -14.10
N LEU A 114 -51.80 11.36 -13.37
CA LEU A 114 -52.48 12.54 -12.84
C LEU A 114 -53.03 13.41 -13.96
N THR A 115 -52.23 13.72 -14.98
CA THR A 115 -52.66 14.53 -16.13
C THR A 115 -53.81 13.91 -16.92
N ARG A 116 -53.86 12.57 -17.05
CA ARG A 116 -55.02 11.88 -17.66
C ARG A 116 -56.27 12.04 -16.82
N ARG A 117 -56.17 11.84 -15.50
CA ARG A 117 -57.30 12.00 -14.56
C ARG A 117 -57.85 13.42 -14.54
N TRP A 118 -56.99 14.44 -14.68
CA TRP A 118 -57.41 15.84 -14.74
C TRP A 118 -58.11 16.24 -16.05
N ARG A 119 -57.96 15.45 -17.11
CA ARG A 119 -58.57 15.72 -18.43
C ARG A 119 -59.84 14.90 -18.69
N SER A 120 -60.23 14.01 -17.77
CA SER A 120 -61.48 13.24 -17.80
C SER A 120 -62.49 13.85 -16.85
#